data_AF-A0A067R637-F1
#
_entry.id   AF-A0A067R637-F1
#
_cell.length_a   1.000
_cell.length_b   1.000
_cell.length_c   1.000
_cell.angle_alpha   90.00
_cell.angle_beta   90.00
_cell.angle_gamma   90.00
#
_symmetry.space_group_name_H-M   'P 1'
#
loop_
_entity.id
_entity.type
_entity.pdbx_description
1 polymer ?
#
loop_
_entity_poly.entity_id
_entity_poly.type
_entity_poly.pdbx_seq_one_letter_code
_entity_poly.pdbx_strand_id
1 'polypeptide(L)'
;MAESAEKETWHEEAKEEQQWYYELFGDRDWDSYKEVEMEYLERNVGHAIYGPPEKLPDERTNGNTGYETEELEHIRKVCATIKKHGRNLSKCNDSDILMSVIFVCLNVEERSRRVAVFRIPRYDPEDKSKQCLNQFVDQNCRVYEDWDDFLSNNLLPKCTYCYPAGGVYDGDENDKVLLGFGETPASKAVSKVFSVLDTASTVVTVSFCSWGIS
;
A
#
# COMPACT_ATOMS: atom_id res chain seq x y z
N MET A 1 -17.73 -24.19 15.03
CA MET A 1 -16.53 -25.04 14.86
C MET A 1 -15.91 -24.90 13.47
N ALA A 2 -16.70 -24.78 12.38
CA ALA A 2 -16.17 -24.47 11.05
C ALA A 2 -15.63 -23.03 10.96
N GLU A 3 -16.44 -22.04 11.31
CA GLU A 3 -16.07 -20.60 11.28
C GLU A 3 -14.84 -20.25 12.14
N SER A 4 -14.63 -20.97 13.25
CA SER A 4 -13.43 -20.79 14.09
C SER A 4 -12.17 -21.37 13.45
N ALA A 5 -12.28 -22.50 12.75
CA ALA A 5 -11.16 -23.12 12.06
C ALA A 5 -10.75 -22.32 10.81
N GLU A 6 -11.72 -21.83 10.04
CA GLU A 6 -11.49 -20.98 8.85
C GLU A 6 -10.88 -19.61 9.20
N LYS A 7 -11.25 -19.06 10.36
CA LYS A 7 -10.62 -17.85 10.88
C LYS A 7 -9.17 -18.08 11.29
N GLU A 8 -8.87 -19.22 11.90
CA GLU A 8 -7.50 -19.58 12.28
C GLU A 8 -6.61 -19.79 11.04
N THR A 9 -7.12 -20.45 9.99
CA THR A 9 -6.36 -20.66 8.74
C THR A 9 -5.97 -19.36 8.06
N TRP A 10 -6.88 -18.38 7.96
CA TRP A 10 -6.54 -17.09 7.34
C TRP A 10 -5.46 -16.32 8.12
N HIS A 11 -5.44 -16.40 9.46
CA HIS A 11 -4.39 -15.73 10.24
C HIS A 11 -3.00 -16.32 9.97
N GLU A 12 -2.92 -17.63 9.77
CA GLU A 12 -1.66 -18.29 9.44
C GLU A 12 -1.20 -17.92 8.02
N GLU A 13 -2.10 -18.01 7.04
CA GLU A 13 -1.81 -17.60 5.65
C GLU A 13 -1.36 -16.13 5.57
N ALA A 14 -2.04 -15.23 6.27
CA ALA A 14 -1.69 -13.82 6.29
C ALA A 14 -0.34 -13.55 6.98
N LYS A 15 0.05 -14.35 7.98
CA LYS A 15 1.40 -14.25 8.58
C LYS A 15 2.47 -14.71 7.62
N GLU A 16 2.24 -15.83 6.94
CA GLU A 16 3.18 -16.35 5.94
C GLU A 16 3.38 -15.38 4.78
N GLU A 17 2.29 -14.78 4.28
CA GLU A 17 2.37 -13.77 3.20
C GLU A 17 3.13 -12.51 3.67
N GLN A 18 2.86 -12.01 4.88
CA GLN A 18 3.59 -10.85 5.40
C GLN A 18 5.07 -11.15 5.68
N GLN A 19 5.40 -12.36 6.14
CA GLN A 19 6.78 -12.81 6.30
C GLN A 19 7.49 -12.88 4.95
N TRP A 20 6.81 -13.37 3.91
CA TRP A 20 7.36 -13.39 2.56
C TRP A 20 7.66 -11.98 2.04
N TYR A 21 6.79 -10.99 2.29
CA TYR A 21 7.08 -9.60 1.94
C TYR A 21 8.26 -9.02 2.71
N TYR A 22 8.36 -9.29 4.02
CA TYR A 22 9.51 -8.90 4.83
C TYR A 22 10.82 -9.47 4.26
N GLU A 23 10.85 -10.76 3.93
CA GLU A 23 12.02 -11.41 3.33
C GLU A 23 12.32 -10.89 1.91
N LEU A 24 11.29 -10.61 1.12
CA LEU A 24 11.42 -10.08 -0.24
C LEU A 24 12.03 -8.67 -0.24
N PHE A 25 11.61 -7.82 0.69
CA PHE A 25 12.11 -6.44 0.78
C PHE A 25 13.46 -6.38 1.50
N GLY A 26 13.71 -7.25 2.48
CA GLY A 26 14.99 -7.31 3.19
C GLY A 26 15.31 -5.99 3.90
N ASP A 27 16.54 -5.50 3.75
CA ASP A 27 17.02 -4.22 4.32
C ASP A 27 16.63 -2.98 3.49
N ARG A 28 15.76 -3.16 2.48
CA ARG A 28 15.30 -2.07 1.61
C ARG A 28 14.27 -1.20 2.30
N ASP A 29 14.73 -0.07 2.81
CA ASP A 29 13.85 0.92 3.44
C ASP A 29 13.08 1.79 2.42
N TRP A 30 13.73 2.17 1.33
CA TRP A 30 13.19 3.08 0.31
C TRP A 30 13.61 2.65 -1.09
N ASP A 31 12.67 2.68 -2.03
CA ASP A 31 12.96 2.81 -3.45
C ASP A 31 13.14 4.31 -3.79
N SER A 32 14.13 4.63 -4.62
CA SER A 32 14.40 6.00 -5.08
C SER A 32 14.23 6.10 -6.60
N TYR A 33 13.58 7.17 -7.04
CA TYR A 33 13.32 7.45 -8.45
C TYR A 33 13.61 8.90 -8.79
N LYS A 34 14.38 9.13 -9.86
CA LYS A 34 14.54 10.47 -10.43
C LYS A 34 13.30 10.89 -11.19
N GLU A 35 13.17 12.20 -11.39
CA GLU A 35 12.12 12.79 -12.25
C GLU A 35 12.13 12.21 -13.68
N VAL A 36 13.29 11.83 -14.20
CA VAL A 36 13.44 11.20 -15.53
C VAL A 36 13.13 9.70 -15.53
N GLU A 37 12.98 9.09 -14.36
CA GLU A 37 12.72 7.66 -14.13
C GLU A 37 11.25 7.37 -13.77
N MET A 38 10.35 8.30 -14.06
CA MET A 38 8.92 8.20 -13.72
C MET A 38 8.27 6.91 -14.24
N GLU A 39 8.70 6.37 -15.38
CA GLU A 39 8.20 5.09 -15.88
C GLU A 39 8.50 3.91 -14.94
N TYR A 40 9.62 3.92 -14.21
CA TYR A 40 9.97 2.88 -13.24
C TYR A 40 9.15 3.01 -11.96
N LEU A 41 8.88 4.24 -11.53
CA LEU A 41 7.94 4.52 -10.44
C LEU A 41 6.53 4.01 -10.82
N GLU A 42 6.06 4.36 -12.02
CA GLU A 42 4.77 3.90 -12.56
C GLU A 42 4.68 2.37 -12.61
N ARG A 43 5.76 1.69 -13.03
CA ARG A 43 5.81 0.22 -13.03
C ARG A 43 5.77 -0.38 -11.63
N ASN A 44 6.48 0.18 -10.65
CA ASN A 44 6.45 -0.32 -9.27
C ASN A 44 5.07 -0.13 -8.63
N VAL A 45 4.49 1.06 -8.76
CA VAL A 45 3.12 1.37 -8.29
C VAL A 45 2.09 0.49 -8.99
N GLY A 46 2.21 0.32 -10.31
CA GLY A 46 1.35 -0.57 -11.08
C GLY A 46 1.45 -2.01 -10.61
N HIS A 47 2.66 -2.51 -10.37
CA HIS A 47 2.87 -3.88 -9.90
C HIS A 47 2.27 -4.09 -8.51
N ALA A 48 2.38 -3.10 -7.62
CA ALA A 48 1.79 -3.16 -6.29
C ALA A 48 0.25 -3.21 -6.34
N ILE A 49 -0.39 -2.45 -7.23
CA ILE A 49 -1.86 -2.35 -7.30
C ILE A 49 -2.49 -3.47 -8.13
N TYR A 50 -1.90 -3.80 -9.28
CA TYR A 50 -2.48 -4.68 -10.29
C TYR A 50 -1.74 -6.02 -10.45
N GLY A 51 -0.49 -6.11 -9.96
CA GLY A 51 0.39 -7.24 -10.25
C GLY A 51 1.15 -7.05 -11.58
N PRO A 52 1.76 -8.12 -12.12
CA PRO A 52 2.51 -8.03 -13.37
C PRO A 52 1.61 -7.57 -14.54
N PRO A 53 2.08 -6.68 -15.41
CA PRO A 53 1.30 -6.24 -16.57
C PRO A 53 1.10 -7.38 -17.56
N GLU A 54 -0.05 -7.40 -18.24
CA GLU A 54 -0.35 -8.39 -19.28
C GLU A 54 0.38 -8.13 -20.60
N LYS A 55 0.72 -6.86 -20.88
CA LYS A 55 1.42 -6.46 -22.11
C LYS A 55 2.89 -6.12 -21.84
N LEU A 56 3.68 -6.18 -22.90
CA LEU A 56 5.06 -5.71 -22.87
C LEU A 56 5.11 -4.17 -22.84
N PRO A 57 6.16 -3.60 -22.22
CA PRO A 57 6.45 -2.17 -22.30
C PRO A 57 6.50 -1.63 -23.74
N ASP A 58 5.73 -0.58 -24.00
CA ASP A 58 5.71 0.15 -25.27
C ASP A 58 5.39 1.63 -25.01
N GLU A 59 6.27 2.52 -25.46
CA GLU A 59 6.19 3.95 -25.19
C GLU A 59 4.92 4.58 -25.77
N ARG A 60 4.51 4.13 -26.97
CA ARG A 60 3.41 4.74 -27.73
C ARG A 60 2.05 4.40 -27.16
N THR A 61 1.90 3.20 -26.60
CA THR A 61 0.60 2.66 -26.19
C THR A 61 0.42 2.60 -24.69
N ASN A 62 1.48 2.33 -23.92
CA ASN A 62 1.38 2.11 -22.48
C ASN A 62 2.46 2.84 -21.66
N GLY A 63 3.14 3.83 -22.26
CA GLY A 63 4.14 4.65 -21.57
C GLY A 63 5.29 3.82 -20.98
N ASN A 64 5.69 2.74 -21.67
CA ASN A 64 6.71 1.79 -21.22
C ASN A 64 6.38 0.99 -19.94
N THR A 65 5.10 0.92 -19.54
CA THR A 65 4.73 0.23 -18.30
C THR A 65 4.17 -1.18 -18.53
N GLY A 66 3.52 -1.42 -19.68
CA GLY A 66 2.78 -2.64 -19.98
C GLY A 66 1.33 -2.67 -19.49
N TYR A 67 0.88 -1.68 -18.71
CA TYR A 67 -0.50 -1.60 -18.22
C TYR A 67 -1.47 -1.02 -19.25
N GLU A 68 -2.74 -1.39 -19.17
CA GLU A 68 -3.78 -0.82 -20.03
C GLU A 68 -4.05 0.65 -19.72
N THR A 69 -4.69 1.36 -20.66
CA THR A 69 -4.92 2.81 -20.54
C THR A 69 -5.58 3.22 -19.21
N GLU A 70 -6.63 2.52 -18.78
CA GLU A 70 -7.36 2.86 -17.55
C GLU A 70 -6.51 2.61 -16.29
N GLU A 71 -5.76 1.50 -16.26
CA GLU A 71 -4.83 1.18 -15.17
C GLU A 71 -3.69 2.21 -15.12
N LEU A 72 -3.13 2.56 -16.28
CA LEU A 72 -2.05 3.54 -16.40
C LEU A 72 -2.50 4.94 -15.97
N GLU A 73 -3.72 5.36 -16.30
CA GLU A 73 -4.30 6.61 -15.80
C GLU A 73 -4.42 6.61 -14.28
N HIS A 74 -4.81 5.48 -13.69
CA HIS A 74 -4.90 5.34 -12.25
C HIS A 74 -3.52 5.35 -11.58
N ILE A 75 -2.58 4.55 -12.09
CA ILE A 75 -1.18 4.50 -11.64
C ILE A 75 -0.57 5.90 -11.65
N ARG A 76 -0.77 6.68 -12.71
CA ARG A 76 -0.26 8.05 -12.82
C ARG A 76 -0.85 8.99 -11.78
N LYS A 77 -2.13 8.84 -11.41
CA LYS A 77 -2.75 9.62 -10.33
C LYS A 77 -2.12 9.30 -8.97
N VAL A 78 -1.86 8.02 -8.71
CA VAL A 78 -1.18 7.58 -7.47
C VAL A 78 0.25 8.12 -7.43
N CYS A 79 1.03 7.96 -8.52
CA CYS A 79 2.39 8.49 -8.63
C CYS A 79 2.45 10.01 -8.47
N ALA A 80 1.51 10.74 -9.07
CA ALA A 80 1.40 12.19 -8.91
C ALA A 80 1.11 12.58 -7.45
N THR A 81 0.31 11.79 -6.72
CA THR A 81 0.01 12.00 -5.31
C THR A 81 1.24 11.75 -4.44
N ILE A 82 1.94 10.62 -4.62
CA ILE A 82 3.20 10.30 -3.96
C ILE A 82 4.20 11.44 -4.13
N LYS A 83 4.41 11.86 -5.38
CA LYS A 83 5.33 12.95 -5.74
C LYS A 83 4.94 14.30 -5.15
N LYS A 84 3.65 14.63 -5.12
CA LYS A 84 3.14 15.88 -4.53
C LYS A 84 3.43 15.93 -3.03
N HIS A 85 3.27 14.81 -2.33
CA HIS A 85 3.38 14.75 -0.87
C HIS A 85 4.80 14.45 -0.36
N GLY A 86 5.65 13.78 -1.15
CA GLY A 86 7.05 13.53 -0.78
C GLY A 86 8.01 14.72 -0.97
N ARG A 87 7.61 15.75 -1.73
CA ARG A 87 8.52 16.78 -2.29
C ARG A 87 9.06 17.88 -1.35
N ASN A 88 9.01 17.76 -0.02
CA ASN A 88 9.24 18.91 0.87
C ASN A 88 10.25 18.71 2.01
N LEU A 89 11.38 18.05 1.75
CA LEU A 89 12.30 17.59 2.80
C LEU A 89 13.75 17.98 2.50
N SER A 90 14.02 19.28 2.69
CA SER A 90 15.32 19.95 2.82
C SER A 90 16.46 19.63 1.82
N LYS A 91 16.87 20.65 1.07
CA LYS A 91 18.27 21.09 0.77
C LYS A 91 19.37 20.09 0.35
N CYS A 92 19.12 18.81 0.20
CA CYS A 92 20.06 17.83 -0.35
C CYS A 92 19.74 17.62 -1.84
N ASN A 93 20.75 17.29 -2.65
CA ASN A 93 20.74 17.39 -4.11
C ASN A 93 19.42 16.89 -4.75
N ASP A 94 18.76 17.85 -5.43
CA ASP A 94 17.51 17.82 -6.18
C ASP A 94 16.81 16.47 -6.47
N SER A 95 15.51 16.46 -6.14
CA SER A 95 14.41 15.90 -6.95
C SER A 95 14.03 14.42 -6.88
N ASP A 96 14.74 13.58 -6.13
CA ASP A 96 14.39 12.16 -6.03
C ASP A 96 13.06 11.94 -5.30
N ILE A 97 12.26 11.02 -5.82
CA ILE A 97 11.00 10.55 -5.27
C ILE A 97 11.29 9.27 -4.50
N LEU A 98 11.09 9.31 -3.20
CA LEU A 98 11.28 8.16 -2.30
C LEU A 98 9.94 7.56 -1.91
N MET A 99 9.86 6.24 -1.96
CA MET A 99 8.70 5.50 -1.47
C MET A 99 9.04 4.09 -1.05
N SER A 100 8.16 3.48 -0.26
CA SER A 100 8.13 2.05 0.01
C SER A 100 6.71 1.54 -0.09
N VAL A 101 6.54 0.27 -0.47
CA VAL A 101 5.23 -0.37 -0.65
C VAL A 101 4.92 -1.23 0.57
N ILE A 102 3.75 -1.00 1.15
CA ILE A 102 3.21 -1.78 2.26
C ILE A 102 1.99 -2.54 1.76
N PHE A 103 1.97 -3.86 1.91
CA PHE A 103 0.82 -4.68 1.58
C PHE A 103 -0.01 -4.96 2.83
N VAL A 104 -1.31 -4.67 2.75
CA VAL A 104 -2.29 -4.98 3.79
C VAL A 104 -3.14 -6.16 3.33
N CYS A 105 -3.08 -7.27 4.05
CA CYS A 105 -3.86 -8.48 3.77
C CYS A 105 -5.23 -8.36 4.44
N LEU A 106 -6.30 -8.41 3.65
CA LEU A 106 -7.68 -8.28 4.04
C LEU A 106 -8.37 -9.64 4.00
N ASN A 107 -9.21 -9.93 4.98
CA ASN A 107 -10.16 -11.04 4.96
C ASN A 107 -11.57 -10.51 4.63
N VAL A 108 -11.90 -10.40 3.36
CA VAL A 108 -13.20 -9.91 2.91
C VAL A 108 -14.05 -11.11 2.51
N GLU A 109 -15.14 -11.36 3.24
CA GLU A 109 -16.07 -12.47 2.95
C GLU A 109 -15.33 -13.82 2.80
N GLU A 110 -14.42 -14.12 3.73
CA GLU A 110 -13.61 -15.36 3.75
C GLU A 110 -12.67 -15.51 2.54
N ARG A 111 -12.36 -14.41 1.85
CA ARG A 111 -11.38 -14.37 0.78
C ARG A 111 -10.24 -13.44 1.14
N SER A 112 -9.02 -13.96 1.05
CA SER A 112 -7.82 -13.14 1.17
C SER A 112 -7.72 -12.19 -0.03
N ARG A 113 -7.50 -10.91 0.25
CA ARG A 113 -7.20 -9.87 -0.74
C ARG A 113 -6.08 -9.01 -0.20
N ARG A 114 -5.23 -8.46 -1.07
CA ARG A 114 -4.24 -7.47 -0.67
C ARG A 114 -4.54 -6.12 -1.26
N VAL A 115 -4.15 -5.08 -0.55
CA VAL A 115 -4.16 -3.70 -1.05
C VAL A 115 -2.80 -3.07 -0.78
N ALA A 116 -2.36 -2.19 -1.68
CA ALA A 116 -1.13 -1.46 -1.55
C ALA A 116 -1.34 -0.12 -0.81
N VAL A 117 -0.43 0.18 0.11
CA VAL A 117 -0.30 1.47 0.78
C VAL A 117 1.16 1.92 0.62
N PHE A 118 1.35 3.14 0.15
CA PHE A 118 2.67 3.69 -0.17
C PHE A 118 3.15 4.56 0.98
N ARG A 119 4.22 4.12 1.64
CA ARG A 119 4.95 4.90 2.65
C ARG A 119 5.85 5.90 1.93
N ILE A 120 5.81 7.16 2.33
CA ILE A 120 6.69 8.22 1.85
C ILE A 120 7.35 8.92 3.03
N PRO A 121 8.65 9.27 2.97
CA PRO A 121 9.28 9.99 4.07
C PRO A 121 8.74 11.42 4.13
N ARG A 122 8.68 11.99 5.34
CA ARG A 122 8.53 13.42 5.67
C ARG A 122 9.77 13.96 6.42
N TYR A 123 10.93 13.38 6.17
CA TYR A 123 12.23 13.87 6.60
C TYR A 123 13.27 13.62 5.51
N ASP A 124 14.41 14.30 5.61
CA ASP A 124 15.60 13.91 4.84
C ASP A 124 16.07 12.54 5.37
N PRO A 125 16.09 11.47 4.56
CA PRO A 125 16.51 10.15 5.02
C PRO A 125 17.92 10.12 5.64
N GLU A 126 18.78 11.08 5.31
CA GLU A 126 20.10 11.22 5.92
C GLU A 126 20.03 11.75 7.37
N ASP A 127 18.95 12.47 7.73
CA ASP A 127 18.65 12.92 9.09
C ASP A 127 17.96 11.82 9.90
N LYS A 128 18.77 10.86 10.36
CA LYS A 128 18.32 9.72 11.19
C LYS A 128 17.59 10.13 12.48
N SER A 129 17.70 11.39 12.91
CA SER A 129 16.96 11.89 14.09
C SER A 129 15.45 12.05 13.84
N LYS A 130 15.00 11.98 12.58
CA LYS A 130 13.61 12.20 12.16
C LYS A 130 12.97 11.00 11.46
N GLN A 131 13.58 9.82 11.58
CA GLN A 131 13.19 8.59 10.86
C GLN A 131 11.70 8.20 11.01
N CYS A 132 11.04 8.68 12.06
CA CYS A 132 9.64 8.39 12.38
C CYS A 132 8.61 9.26 11.66
N LEU A 133 9.03 10.30 10.91
CA LEU A 133 8.08 11.18 10.21
C LEU A 133 7.74 10.58 8.84
N ASN A 134 6.86 9.58 8.79
CA ASN A 134 6.38 9.01 7.53
C ASN A 134 4.95 9.45 7.25
N GLN A 135 4.59 9.57 5.98
CA GLN A 135 3.23 9.75 5.50
C GLN A 135 2.83 8.56 4.65
N PHE A 136 1.52 8.31 4.51
CA PHE A 136 1.03 7.18 3.75
C PHE A 136 0.03 7.63 2.67
N VAL A 137 0.08 6.99 1.52
CA VAL A 137 -0.86 7.18 0.41
C VAL A 137 -1.44 5.82 0.06
N ASP A 138 -2.76 5.64 0.08
CA ASP A 138 -3.34 4.38 -0.39
C ASP A 138 -3.47 4.35 -1.92
N GLN A 139 -3.79 3.16 -2.44
CA GLN A 139 -4.06 2.95 -3.86
C GLN A 139 -5.22 3.79 -4.44
N ASN A 140 -6.00 4.52 -3.63
CA ASN A 140 -7.07 5.42 -4.08
C ASN A 140 -6.67 6.91 -3.96
N CYS A 141 -5.36 7.20 -3.83
CA CYS A 141 -4.81 8.54 -3.66
C CYS A 141 -5.23 9.24 -2.35
N ARG A 142 -5.75 8.52 -1.35
CA ARG A 142 -6.02 9.09 -0.04
C ARG A 142 -4.73 9.16 0.75
N VAL A 143 -4.53 10.28 1.43
CA VAL A 143 -3.29 10.58 2.12
C VAL A 143 -3.55 10.62 3.62
N TYR A 144 -2.71 9.92 4.38
CA TYR A 144 -2.80 9.77 5.83
C TYR A 144 -1.56 10.36 6.48
N GLU A 145 -1.74 11.06 7.60
CA GLU A 145 -0.66 11.77 8.29
C GLU A 145 0.44 10.85 8.79
N ASP A 146 0.06 9.68 9.29
CA ASP A 146 0.92 8.60 9.77
C ASP A 146 0.18 7.25 9.66
N TRP A 147 0.77 6.18 10.21
CA TRP A 147 0.19 4.84 10.14
C TRP A 147 -1.07 4.69 10.99
N ASP A 148 -1.14 5.35 12.15
CA ASP A 148 -2.30 5.29 13.04
C ASP A 148 -3.51 6.02 12.42
N ASP A 149 -3.26 7.12 11.70
CA ASP A 149 -4.26 7.79 10.87
C ASP A 149 -4.80 6.87 9.77
N PHE A 150 -3.94 6.12 9.08
CA PHE A 150 -4.38 5.08 8.15
C PHE A 150 -5.28 4.04 8.82
N LEU A 151 -4.85 3.45 9.94
CA LEU A 151 -5.63 2.43 10.65
C LEU A 151 -6.98 2.95 11.19
N SER A 152 -7.06 4.24 11.47
CA SER A 152 -8.25 4.88 12.03
C SER A 152 -9.23 5.40 10.98
N ASN A 153 -8.73 5.85 9.83
CA ASN A 153 -9.49 6.65 8.87
C ASN A 153 -9.51 6.11 7.43
N ASN A 154 -8.96 4.91 7.18
CA ASN A 154 -9.07 4.28 5.87
C ASN A 154 -10.53 3.97 5.49
N LEU A 155 -10.76 3.88 4.17
CA LEU A 155 -12.07 3.56 3.58
C LEU A 155 -12.13 2.12 3.05
N LEU A 156 -11.35 1.21 3.62
CA LEU A 156 -11.40 -0.20 3.24
C LEU A 156 -12.77 -0.81 3.60
N PRO A 157 -13.22 -1.86 2.88
CA PRO A 157 -14.47 -2.52 3.20
C PRO A 157 -14.50 -3.07 4.63
N LYS A 158 -15.69 -3.38 5.14
CA LYS A 158 -15.85 -4.07 6.43
C LYS A 158 -15.15 -5.43 6.37
N CYS A 159 -14.03 -5.58 7.07
CA CYS A 159 -13.26 -6.82 7.17
C CYS A 159 -12.28 -6.80 8.36
N THR A 160 -11.68 -7.96 8.60
CA THR A 160 -10.45 -8.07 9.40
C THR A 160 -9.24 -7.97 8.48
N TYR A 161 -8.11 -7.48 9.00
CA TYR A 161 -6.89 -7.35 8.22
C TYR A 161 -5.61 -7.61 9.04
N CYS A 162 -4.54 -7.96 8.32
CA CYS A 162 -3.19 -8.18 8.80
C CYS A 162 -2.24 -7.24 8.06
N TYR A 163 -1.34 -6.60 8.79
CA TYR A 163 -0.43 -5.59 8.25
C TYR A 163 0.88 -5.56 9.06
N PRO A 164 1.98 -5.07 8.46
CA PRO A 164 3.21 -4.83 9.22
C PRO A 164 3.01 -3.73 10.26
N ALA A 165 3.52 -3.96 11.47
CA ALA A 165 3.40 -3.01 12.58
C ALA A 165 4.05 -1.66 12.21
N GLY A 166 3.37 -0.55 12.51
CA GLY A 166 3.85 0.80 12.16
C GLY A 166 3.92 1.10 10.65
N GLY A 167 3.41 0.21 9.79
CA GLY A 167 3.49 0.38 8.34
C GLY A 167 4.92 0.23 7.82
N VAL A 168 5.72 -0.63 8.46
CA VAL A 168 7.12 -0.91 8.11
C VAL A 168 7.41 -2.40 8.29
N TYR A 169 8.10 -3.01 7.32
CA TYR A 169 8.54 -4.40 7.40
C TYR A 169 9.79 -4.54 8.29
N ASP A 170 9.59 -4.52 9.61
CA ASP A 170 10.63 -4.76 10.60
C ASP A 170 10.52 -6.18 11.20
N GLY A 171 11.67 -6.79 11.48
CA GLY A 171 11.77 -8.09 12.15
C GLY A 171 12.00 -8.00 13.65
N ASP A 172 11.55 -9.01 14.39
CA ASP A 172 11.93 -9.24 15.78
C ASP A 172 13.34 -9.87 15.91
N GLU A 173 13.74 -10.20 17.14
CA GLU A 173 15.03 -10.84 17.42
C GLU A 173 15.21 -12.24 16.76
N ASN A 174 14.13 -12.85 16.27
CA ASN A 174 14.10 -14.14 15.60
C ASN A 174 13.86 -14.01 14.09
N ASP A 175 14.03 -12.81 13.52
CA ASP A 175 13.82 -12.51 12.10
C ASP A 175 12.37 -12.77 11.65
N LYS A 176 11.41 -12.57 12.56
CA LYS A 176 9.97 -12.64 12.28
C LYS A 176 9.38 -11.26 12.15
N VAL A 177 8.64 -11.03 11.07
CA VAL A 177 8.00 -9.75 10.82
C VAL A 177 7.06 -9.36 11.97
N LEU A 178 7.16 -8.11 12.40
CA LEU A 178 6.28 -7.52 13.40
C LEU A 178 4.93 -7.20 12.75
N LEU A 179 3.84 -7.78 13.28
CA LEU A 179 2.51 -7.69 12.67
C LEU A 179 1.47 -7.09 13.60
N GLY A 180 0.50 -6.40 13.00
CA GLY A 180 -0.76 -6.02 13.61
C GLY A 180 -1.94 -6.74 12.97
N PHE A 181 -2.92 -7.10 13.80
CA PHE A 181 -4.23 -7.57 13.36
C PHE A 181 -5.29 -6.58 13.84
N GLY A 182 -6.34 -6.40 13.06
CA GLY A 182 -7.45 -5.56 13.47
C GLY A 182 -8.66 -5.68 12.57
N GLU A 183 -9.64 -4.82 12.84
CA GLU A 183 -10.80 -4.62 11.99
C GLU A 183 -10.72 -3.24 11.34
N THR A 184 -11.15 -3.15 10.08
CA THR A 184 -11.22 -1.86 9.38
C THR A 184 -12.18 -0.89 10.09
N PRO A 185 -12.01 0.44 9.91
CA PRO A 185 -12.93 1.44 10.46
C PRO A 185 -14.40 1.18 10.10
N ALA A 186 -14.67 0.69 8.89
CA ALA A 186 -16.01 0.28 8.45
C ALA A 186 -16.64 -0.84 9.29
N SER A 187 -15.82 -1.68 9.95
CA SER A 187 -16.27 -2.75 10.86
C SER A 187 -16.65 -2.24 12.24
N LYS A 188 -15.96 -1.18 12.70
CA LYS A 188 -16.16 -0.56 14.02
C LYS A 188 -17.36 0.39 14.06
N ALA A 189 -18.03 0.60 12.92
CA ALA A 189 -19.21 1.46 12.80
C ALA A 189 -20.43 0.87 13.53
N VAL A 190 -20.43 0.95 14.86
CA VAL A 190 -21.66 0.94 15.66
C VAL A 190 -22.33 2.30 15.45
N SER A 191 -23.33 2.34 14.56
CA SER A 191 -24.30 3.43 14.36
C SER A 191 -23.97 4.78 15.03
N LYS A 192 -23.02 5.53 14.48
CA LYS A 192 -23.05 7.00 14.61
C LYS A 192 -23.46 7.53 13.25
N VAL A 193 -24.72 7.98 13.19
CA VAL A 193 -25.25 8.79 12.09
C VAL A 193 -24.31 9.98 11.91
N PHE A 194 -23.49 9.95 10.86
CA PHE A 194 -22.94 11.19 10.30
C PHE A 194 -24.01 11.75 9.36
N SER A 195 -24.73 12.76 9.84
CA SER A 195 -25.40 13.69 8.95
C SER A 195 -24.35 14.62 8.36
N VAL A 196 -24.56 14.96 7.07
CA VAL A 196 -23.94 16.05 6.30
C VAL A 196 -22.70 15.67 5.47
N LEU A 197 -22.99 15.40 4.18
CA LEU A 197 -22.22 15.67 2.95
C LEU A 197 -20.76 15.19 2.85
N ASP A 198 -20.56 14.04 2.17
CA ASP A 198 -20.15 14.08 0.77
C ASP A 198 -20.63 12.82 0.02
N THR A 199 -21.43 13.05 -1.01
CA THR A 199 -21.74 12.04 -2.04
C THR A 199 -20.50 11.87 -2.90
N ALA A 200 -19.56 11.05 -2.44
CA ALA A 200 -18.57 10.43 -3.30
C ALA A 200 -18.88 8.93 -3.27
N SER A 201 -19.47 8.41 -4.35
CA SER A 201 -19.48 6.97 -4.58
C SER A 201 -18.03 6.56 -4.78
N THR A 202 -17.35 6.20 -3.71
CA THR A 202 -16.06 5.53 -3.83
C THR A 202 -16.39 4.15 -4.36
N VAL A 203 -16.34 4.00 -5.69
CA VAL A 203 -16.09 2.69 -6.26
C VAL A 203 -14.75 2.30 -5.65
N VAL A 204 -14.77 1.41 -4.67
CA VAL A 204 -13.56 0.68 -4.30
C VAL A 204 -13.25 -0.13 -5.55
N THR A 205 -12.34 0.39 -6.39
CA THR A 205 -11.80 -0.40 -7.49
C THR A 205 -10.97 -1.48 -6.82
N VAL A 206 -11.62 -2.61 -6.55
CA VAL A 206 -10.91 -3.82 -6.21
C VAL A 206 -10.32 -4.32 -7.52
N SER A 207 -9.06 -3.99 -7.76
CA SER A 207 -8.27 -4.66 -8.78
C SER A 207 -8.19 -6.14 -8.39
N PHE A 208 -8.79 -7.01 -9.20
CA PHE A 208 -8.74 -8.46 -9.01
C PHE A 208 -7.38 -8.95 -9.50
N CYS A 209 -6.46 -9.28 -8.59
CA CYS A 209 -5.27 -10.04 -8.96
C CYS A 209 -5.63 -11.53 -8.85
N SER A 210 -6.00 -12.17 -9.96
CA SER A 210 -6.16 -13.62 -10.00
C SER A 210 -4.79 -14.28 -10.10
N TRP A 211 -4.22 -14.71 -8.97
CA TRP A 211 -3.06 -15.61 -8.99
C TRP A 211 -3.55 -17.03 -9.34
N GLY A 212 -3.48 -17.37 -10.63
CA GLY A 212 -3.58 -18.75 -11.08
C GLY A 212 -2.23 -19.44 -10.87
N ILE A 213 -2.13 -20.29 -9.85
CA ILE A 213 -1.03 -21.24 -9.75
C ILE A 213 -1.31 -22.33 -10.79
N SER A 214 -0.44 -22.44 -11.81
CA SER A 214 -0.36 -23.61 -12.70
C SER A 214 0.48 -24.71 -12.07
#